data_AF-A0A6P3VWE0-F1
#
_entry.id   AF-A0A6P3VWE0-F1
#
_cell.length_a   1.000
_cell.length_b   1.000
_cell.length_c   1.000
_cell.angle_alpha   90.00
_cell.angle_beta   90.00
_cell.angle_gamma   90.00
#
_symmetry.space_group_name_H-M   'P 1'
#
loop_
_entity.id
_entity.type
_entity.pdbx_description
1 polymer ?
#
loop_
_entity_poly.entity_id
_entity_poly.type
_entity_poly.pdbx_seq_one_letter_code
_entity_poly.pdbx_strand_id
1 'polypeptide(L)'
;MYYKVSGVTGKLTGTTSAAYAPQGLRATVPTEPLPMTFAVPTKLVSEAGTVVEYLGVNKVQEWQKIFQKSDGIPIHLKRGIIDKLLYRTTMGLTIGGTLYCLMALYIAAQPRKP
;
A
#
# COMPACT_ATOMS: atom_id res chain seq x y z
N MET A 1 -38.45 -10.44 11.11
CA MET A 1 -37.56 -11.54 11.50
C MET A 1 -36.18 -11.24 10.93
N TYR A 2 -35.11 -11.32 11.73
CA TYR A 2 -33.75 -11.05 11.25
C TYR A 2 -33.06 -12.38 10.95
N TYR A 3 -32.12 -12.39 9.99
CA TYR A 3 -31.41 -13.60 9.59
C TYR A 3 -29.90 -13.37 9.59
N LYS A 4 -29.13 -14.35 10.05
CA LYS A 4 -27.65 -14.35 10.04
C LYS A 4 -27.16 -15.57 9.27
N VAL A 5 -26.13 -15.40 8.44
CA VAL A 5 -25.44 -16.53 7.79
C VAL A 5 -24.53 -17.19 8.82
N SER A 6 -24.74 -18.48 9.09
CA SER A 6 -23.87 -19.25 9.96
C SER A 6 -22.52 -19.45 9.28
N GLY A 7 -21.42 -19.00 9.91
CA GLY A 7 -20.07 -19.20 9.38
C GLY A 7 -19.62 -20.67 9.31
N VAL A 8 -20.30 -21.56 10.04
CA VAL A 8 -19.95 -23.00 10.11
C VAL A 8 -20.69 -23.81 9.04
N THR A 9 -21.94 -23.46 8.74
CA THR A 9 -22.79 -24.25 7.84
C THR A 9 -23.18 -23.51 6.57
N GLY A 10 -22.87 -22.21 6.45
CA GLY A 10 -23.25 -21.37 5.32
C GLY A 10 -24.75 -21.12 5.18
N LYS A 11 -25.58 -21.68 6.08
CA LYS A 11 -27.05 -21.57 6.01
C LYS A 11 -27.55 -20.35 6.77
N LEU A 12 -28.66 -19.80 6.29
CA LEU A 12 -29.38 -18.69 6.91
C LEU A 12 -30.13 -19.19 8.16
N THR A 13 -29.83 -18.63 9.32
CA THR A 13 -30.52 -18.93 10.58
C THR A 13 -31.24 -17.68 11.10
N GLY A 14 -32.43 -17.85 11.68
CA GLY A 14 -33.20 -16.75 12.27
C GLY A 14 -32.56 -16.23 13.56
N THR A 15 -32.53 -14.92 13.73
CA THR A 15 -31.93 -14.23 14.88
C THR A 15 -32.74 -13.00 15.29
N THR A 16 -32.50 -12.49 16.49
CA THR A 16 -33.11 -11.27 17.00
C THR A 16 -32.35 -10.04 16.48
N SER A 17 -32.93 -8.84 16.59
CA SER A 17 -32.41 -7.60 15.98
C SER A 17 -30.98 -7.21 16.39
N ALA A 18 -30.42 -7.82 17.44
CA ALA A 18 -29.07 -7.56 17.94
C ALA A 18 -27.94 -8.04 17.01
N ALA A 19 -28.25 -8.76 15.92
CA ALA A 19 -27.25 -9.36 15.03
C ALA A 19 -26.69 -8.41 13.95
N TYR A 20 -27.21 -7.18 13.80
CA TYR A 20 -26.66 -6.16 12.89
C TYR A 20 -25.71 -5.19 13.62
N ALA A 21 -24.82 -5.74 14.45
CA ALA A 21 -23.61 -5.04 14.86
C ALA A 21 -22.45 -5.84 14.27
N PRO A 22 -21.74 -5.34 13.23
CA PRO A 22 -20.57 -6.04 12.74
C PRO A 22 -19.63 -6.22 13.94
N GLN A 23 -19.19 -7.47 14.18
CA GLN A 23 -18.22 -7.78 15.22
C GLN A 23 -16.95 -6.98 14.92
N GLY A 24 -16.81 -5.80 15.54
CA GLY A 24 -15.75 -4.84 15.23
C GLY A 24 -16.16 -3.36 15.30
N LEU A 25 -17.45 -3.00 15.20
CA LEU A 25 -17.92 -1.64 15.53
C LEU A 25 -18.96 -1.71 16.66
N ARG A 26 -18.51 -1.58 17.90
CA ARG A 26 -19.40 -1.23 19.00
C ARG A 26 -19.51 0.28 19.08
N ALA A 27 -20.73 0.79 18.90
CA ALA A 27 -21.09 2.16 19.24
C ALA A 27 -21.15 2.29 20.77
N THR A 28 -19.99 2.39 21.40
CA THR A 28 -19.86 2.92 22.76
C THR A 28 -18.79 4.01 22.71
N VAL A 29 -19.19 5.12 22.11
CA VAL A 29 -18.60 6.43 22.43
C VAL A 29 -19.33 6.90 23.70
N PRO A 30 -18.65 7.08 24.84
CA PRO A 30 -19.13 8.03 25.82
C PRO A 30 -19.00 9.43 25.20
N THR A 31 -20.13 10.11 25.03
CA THR A 31 -20.18 11.54 24.71
C THR A 31 -19.77 12.32 25.96
N GLU A 32 -18.48 12.34 26.25
CA GLU A 32 -17.90 13.29 27.20
C GLU A 32 -16.44 13.54 26.80
N PRO A 33 -16.03 14.79 26.52
CA PRO A 33 -14.65 15.08 26.21
C PRO A 33 -13.81 14.83 27.46
N LEU A 34 -13.05 13.73 27.46
CA LEU A 34 -12.15 13.39 28.56
C LEU A 34 -11.21 14.57 28.85
N PRO A 35 -11.13 15.09 30.10
CA PRO A 35 -10.23 16.16 30.44
C PRO A 35 -8.78 15.69 30.22
N MET A 36 -8.05 16.51 29.44
CA MET A 36 -6.66 16.29 29.07
C MET A 36 -5.79 16.15 30.33
N THR A 37 -5.49 14.91 30.72
CA THR A 37 -4.53 14.60 31.79
C THR A 37 -3.42 13.73 31.23
N PHE A 38 -2.22 14.31 31.23
CA PHE A 38 -1.06 13.94 30.43
C PHE A 38 -0.26 12.72 30.95
N ALA A 39 -0.83 11.91 31.84
CA ALA A 39 -0.06 10.86 32.51
C ALA A 39 -0.94 9.72 33.05
N VAL A 40 -1.20 8.70 32.24
CA VAL A 40 -1.46 7.35 32.75
C VAL A 40 -0.78 6.32 31.83
N PRO A 41 0.08 5.43 32.36
CA PRO A 41 0.66 4.33 31.61
C PRO A 41 -0.28 3.14 31.63
N THR A 42 -1.00 2.86 30.54
CA THR A 42 -1.89 1.70 30.46
C THR A 42 -1.18 0.51 29.81
N LYS A 43 -0.58 -0.31 30.67
CA LYS A 43 -0.54 -1.78 30.67
C LYS A 43 -0.48 -2.51 29.29
N LEU A 44 0.74 -2.97 28.99
CA LEU A 44 1.13 -4.22 28.33
C LEU A 44 0.02 -5.03 27.64
N VAL A 45 -0.13 -4.85 26.32
CA VAL A 45 -0.54 -5.94 25.42
C VAL A 45 0.73 -6.73 25.11
N SER A 46 1.01 -7.71 25.95
CA SER A 46 2.12 -8.67 25.76
C SER A 46 1.83 -9.72 24.68
N GLU A 47 0.67 -9.64 24.02
CA GLU A 47 0.23 -10.51 22.92
C GLU A 47 0.09 -9.74 21.59
N ALA A 48 0.86 -8.66 21.40
CA ALA A 48 1.03 -8.00 20.11
C ALA A 48 2.45 -8.19 19.56
N GLY A 49 3.37 -8.79 20.33
CA GLY A 49 4.76 -8.97 19.91
C GLY A 49 4.90 -9.92 18.72
N THR A 50 4.16 -11.03 18.71
CA THR A 50 4.32 -12.09 17.70
C THR A 50 3.67 -11.79 16.36
N VAL A 51 2.59 -10.99 16.33
CA VAL A 51 1.89 -10.61 15.09
C VAL A 51 2.49 -9.36 14.45
N VAL A 52 3.02 -8.43 15.25
CA VAL A 52 3.62 -7.17 14.74
C VAL A 52 5.00 -7.42 14.12
N GLU A 53 5.75 -8.41 14.59
CA GLU A 53 7.06 -8.75 14.03
C GLU A 53 6.96 -9.33 12.60
N TYR A 54 5.89 -10.05 12.28
CA TYR A 54 5.70 -10.66 10.95
C TYR A 54 5.25 -9.65 9.87
N LEU A 55 4.65 -8.53 10.27
CA LEU A 55 4.07 -7.54 9.34
C LEU A 55 4.99 -6.34 9.07
N GLY A 56 6.14 -6.27 9.75
CA GLY A 56 7.08 -5.16 9.63
C GLY A 56 6.53 -3.84 10.19
N VAL A 57 7.44 -2.92 10.52
CA VAL A 57 7.05 -1.59 11.03
C VAL A 57 6.34 -0.81 9.93
N ASN A 58 5.20 -0.18 10.25
CA ASN A 58 4.47 0.67 9.32
C ASN A 58 5.28 1.93 8.97
N LYS A 59 5.68 2.05 7.70
CA LYS A 59 6.45 3.18 7.16
C LYS A 59 5.61 4.17 6.34
N VAL A 60 4.29 4.00 6.27
CA VAL A 60 3.41 4.82 5.40
C VAL A 60 3.55 6.31 5.71
N GLN A 61 3.62 6.68 6.99
CA GLN A 61 3.76 8.07 7.41
C GLN A 61 5.10 8.69 6.96
N GLU A 62 6.19 7.90 6.96
CA GLU A 62 7.50 8.35 6.49
C GLU A 62 7.47 8.61 4.98
N TRP A 63 6.89 7.68 4.21
CA TRP A 63 6.72 7.84 2.77
C TRP A 63 5.82 9.03 2.43
N GLN A 64 4.71 9.20 3.13
CA GLN A 64 3.83 10.36 2.92
C GLN A 64 4.57 11.69 3.11
N LYS A 65 5.41 11.82 4.15
CA LYS A 65 6.24 13.02 4.35
C LYS A 65 7.18 13.28 3.18
N ILE A 66 7.82 12.23 2.63
CA ILE A 66 8.74 12.36 1.49
C ILE A 66 7.98 12.79 0.23
N PHE A 67 6.88 12.11 -0.10
CA PHE A 67 6.16 12.34 -1.35
C PHE A 67 5.30 13.62 -1.34
N GLN A 68 4.80 14.05 -0.18
CA GLN A 68 3.97 15.25 -0.05
C GLN A 68 4.77 16.54 0.17
N LYS A 69 6.10 16.46 0.34
CA LYS A 69 6.96 17.65 0.51
C LYS A 69 6.86 18.59 -0.70
N SER A 70 6.66 19.89 -0.48
CA SER A 70 6.45 20.90 -1.53
C SER A 70 7.77 21.38 -2.17
N ASP A 71 8.53 20.46 -2.75
CA ASP A 71 9.86 20.75 -3.34
C ASP A 71 9.81 21.07 -4.86
N GLY A 72 8.64 21.02 -5.50
CA GLY A 72 8.50 21.18 -6.96
C GLY A 72 9.08 20.03 -7.81
N ILE A 73 9.67 19.01 -7.19
CA ILE A 73 10.23 17.84 -7.87
C ILE A 73 9.09 16.95 -8.38
N PRO A 74 9.12 16.50 -9.66
CA PRO A 74 8.10 15.62 -10.21
C PRO A 74 8.11 14.24 -9.53
N ILE A 75 6.95 13.59 -9.50
CA ILE A 75 6.72 12.36 -8.73
C ILE A 75 7.69 11.21 -9.07
N HIS A 76 8.10 11.09 -10.33
CA HIS A 76 8.98 10.02 -10.80
C HIS A 76 10.47 10.21 -10.43
N LEU A 77 10.84 11.36 -9.83
CA LEU A 77 12.20 11.63 -9.31
C LEU A 77 12.19 11.88 -7.80
N LYS A 78 11.05 11.66 -7.14
CA LYS A 78 10.77 12.15 -5.79
C LYS A 78 11.58 11.41 -4.71
N ARG A 79 11.98 10.16 -4.97
CA ARG A 79 12.83 9.36 -4.07
C ARG A 79 14.32 9.69 -4.19
N GLY A 80 14.70 10.62 -5.08
CA GLY A 80 16.04 11.19 -5.16
C GLY A 80 16.97 10.47 -6.14
N ILE A 81 18.16 10.06 -5.67
CA ILE A 81 19.27 9.62 -6.52
C ILE A 81 18.95 8.32 -7.28
N ILE A 82 18.29 7.36 -6.61
CA ILE A 82 17.94 6.09 -7.22
C ILE A 82 16.99 6.28 -8.40
N ASP A 83 15.99 7.15 -8.26
CA ASP A 83 15.03 7.43 -9.32
C ASP A 83 15.71 8.10 -10.52
N LYS A 84 16.62 9.06 -10.26
CA LYS A 84 17.40 9.72 -11.32
C LYS A 84 18.32 8.75 -12.05
N LEU A 85 18.99 7.87 -11.33
CA LEU A 85 19.87 6.86 -11.93
C LEU A 85 19.04 5.91 -12.80
N LEU A 86 17.95 5.38 -12.26
CA LEU A 86 17.05 4.49 -12.97
C LEU A 86 16.48 5.14 -14.23
N TYR A 87 16.03 6.39 -14.14
CA TYR A 87 15.55 7.14 -15.30
C TYR A 87 16.63 7.26 -16.39
N ARG A 88 17.86 7.66 -16.01
CA ARG A 88 18.95 7.85 -16.97
C ARG A 88 19.37 6.55 -17.64
N THR A 89 19.43 5.44 -16.90
CA THR A 89 19.79 4.14 -17.47
C THR A 89 18.70 3.60 -18.38
N THR A 90 17.42 3.70 -17.99
CA THR A 90 16.30 3.28 -18.85
C THR A 90 16.22 4.14 -20.12
N MET A 91 16.42 5.45 -20.01
CA MET A 91 16.45 6.34 -21.17
C MET A 91 17.63 6.00 -22.11
N GLY A 92 18.81 5.74 -21.54
CA GLY A 92 19.98 5.31 -22.32
C GLY A 92 19.75 3.97 -23.03
N LEU A 93 19.16 2.99 -22.33
CA LEU A 93 18.85 1.68 -22.89
C LEU A 93 17.79 1.76 -23.99
N THR A 94 16.75 2.57 -23.82
CA THR A 94 15.69 2.73 -24.84
C THR A 94 16.25 3.41 -26.09
N ILE A 95 17.02 4.49 -25.95
CA ILE A 95 17.69 5.14 -27.09
C ILE A 95 18.63 4.16 -27.78
N GLY A 96 19.51 3.48 -27.03
CA GLY A 96 20.44 2.49 -27.58
C GLY A 96 19.71 1.34 -28.28
N GLY A 97 18.63 0.83 -27.67
CA GLY A 97 17.77 -0.21 -28.24
C GLY A 97 17.11 0.22 -29.53
N THR A 98 16.57 1.45 -29.60
CA THR A 98 15.97 1.96 -30.85
C THR A 98 16.99 2.09 -31.98
N LEU A 99 18.19 2.60 -31.70
CA LEU A 99 19.26 2.67 -32.70
C LEU A 99 19.69 1.28 -33.18
N TYR A 100 19.80 0.32 -32.26
CA TYR A 100 20.09 -1.07 -32.60
C TYR A 100 18.99 -1.68 -33.48
N CYS A 101 17.72 -1.47 -33.14
CA CYS A 101 16.59 -1.92 -33.95
C CYS A 101 16.62 -1.33 -35.36
N LEU A 102 16.95 -0.05 -35.52
CA LEU A 102 17.08 0.59 -36.83
C LEU A 102 18.22 -0.02 -37.65
N MET A 103 19.38 -0.29 -37.04
CA MET A 103 20.50 -0.95 -37.71
C MET A 103 20.16 -2.39 -38.11
N ALA A 104 19.53 -3.14 -37.21
CA ALA A 104 19.06 -4.50 -37.50
C ALA A 104 18.05 -4.51 -38.66
N LEU A 105 17.11 -3.56 -38.66
CA LEU A 105 16.12 -3.40 -39.72
C LEU A 105 16.78 -3.02 -41.05
N TYR A 106 17.77 -2.12 -41.04
CA TYR A 106 18.53 -1.78 -42.24
C TYR A 106 19.22 -2.99 -42.86
N ILE A 107 19.92 -3.80 -42.04
CA ILE A 107 20.58 -5.03 -42.49
C ILE A 107 19.56 -6.05 -43.01
N ALA A 108 18.42 -6.19 -42.33
CA ALA A 108 17.36 -7.11 -42.72
C ALA A 108 16.65 -6.68 -44.03
N ALA A 109 16.59 -5.38 -44.31
CA ALA A 109 15.97 -4.85 -45.52
C ALA A 109 16.83 -5.01 -46.78
N GLN A 110 18.13 -5.30 -46.65
CA GLN A 110 19.00 -5.55 -47.79
C GLN A 110 18.76 -6.98 -48.35
N PRO A 111 18.66 -7.13 -49.69
CA PRO A 111 18.52 -8.45 -50.29
C PRO A 111 19.77 -9.28 -50.01
N ARG A 112 19.58 -10.47 -49.45
CA ARG A 112 20.65 -11.44 -49.28
C ARG A 112 20.88 -12.15 -50.60
N LYS A 113 22.16 -12.33 -50.97
CA LYS A 113 22.49 -13.15 -52.13
C LYS A 113 21.96 -14.58 -51.89
N PRO A 114 21.34 -15.21 -52.90
CA PRO A 114 20.93 -16.61 -52.83
C PRO A 114 22.15 -17.53 -52.68
#